data_AF-A0A318LSD4-F1
#
_entry.id   AF-A0A318LSD4-F1
#
_cell.length_a   1.000
_cell.length_b   1.000
_cell.length_c   1.000
_cell.angle_alpha   90.00
_cell.angle_beta   90.00
_cell.angle_gamma   90.00
#
_symmetry.space_group_name_H-M   'P 1'
#
loop_
_entity.id
_entity.type
_entity.pdbx_description
1 polymer ?
#
loop_
_entity_poly.entity_id
_entity_poly.type
_entity_poly.pdbx_seq_one_letter_code
_entity_poly.pdbx_strand_id
1 'polypeptide(L)'
;MRTRPAAALAAALLLAAGCSTGGQPTAAPELPEPSRELVAWADTVCTNVELVDGLRSHAGSGYYTSAVTTDVVAALESLKTLEASGIKQADSYVGGLVKALERLRDELPAEEADPARITALVGEVGKQQPALRRLAARTRALAPSYHLAPGCGPLKRPPESDTRATRALVTWANTLCEGVSSIAELPAPGDELLKHPSFAQFESMELSSYLTSVPGQLSSIVDPIAGLKDTRIAQADTYRDELVGALRDAGSRLPGDVSTLDLYDVPLAQLRERANQAAATVAALEPKGEELPGLARRHPALADAYHLAPRCEAEPPAPATTTTLPKAKNGTNVAACQGGTCQIEVSEPKDVTVRGNVFTIAVSDGTVWMASGSGLIRLMGAGTAQFGVSGATVVFEVVASTDAAAVLDVSTT
;
A
#
# COMPACT_ATOMS: atom_id res chain seq x y z
N MET A 1 83.11 18.05 54.55
CA MET A 1 82.22 19.14 54.97
C MET A 1 80.79 18.63 55.03
N ARG A 2 80.21 18.67 56.23
CA ARG A 2 78.78 18.62 56.64
C ARG A 2 77.83 17.60 55.97
N THR A 3 77.73 16.46 56.63
CA THR A 3 76.57 15.57 56.69
C THR A 3 75.40 16.21 57.46
N ARG A 4 74.17 16.08 56.96
CA ARG A 4 72.91 16.31 57.70
C ARG A 4 72.00 15.09 57.51
N PRO A 5 71.35 14.57 58.55
CA PRO A 5 70.33 13.54 58.45
C PRO A 5 68.95 14.18 58.29
N ALA A 6 68.07 13.56 57.49
CA ALA A 6 66.65 13.88 57.46
C ALA A 6 65.88 12.62 57.88
N ALA A 7 65.25 12.72 59.04
CA ALA A 7 64.25 11.78 59.54
C ALA A 7 63.00 11.88 58.66
N ALA A 8 62.40 10.74 58.31
CA ALA A 8 61.07 10.68 57.71
C ALA A 8 60.19 9.73 58.54
N LEU A 9 59.06 10.28 58.96
CA LEU A 9 58.05 9.72 59.84
C LEU A 9 57.42 8.44 59.27
N ALA A 10 57.25 7.44 60.14
CA ALA A 10 56.33 6.34 59.94
C ALA A 10 54.89 6.84 60.21
N ALA A 11 54.09 6.98 59.16
CA ALA A 11 52.65 7.20 59.27
C ALA A 11 51.93 5.85 59.20
N ALA A 12 51.29 5.47 60.31
CA ALA A 12 50.38 4.34 60.38
C ALA A 12 49.07 4.67 59.66
N LEU A 13 48.82 4.01 58.54
CA LEU A 13 47.54 4.04 57.82
C LEU A 13 46.61 2.97 58.41
N LEU A 14 45.59 3.43 59.13
CA LEU A 14 44.44 2.65 59.56
C LEU A 14 43.60 2.26 58.33
N LEU A 15 43.58 0.98 57.98
CA LEU A 15 42.66 0.38 57.01
C LEU A 15 41.29 0.22 57.66
N ALA A 16 40.37 1.14 57.36
CA ALA A 16 38.94 0.94 57.59
C ALA A 16 38.37 0.08 56.45
N ALA A 17 38.23 -1.22 56.69
CA ALA A 17 37.49 -2.13 55.81
C ALA A 17 35.99 -1.85 55.96
N GLY A 18 35.45 -0.97 55.12
CA GLY A 18 34.01 -0.82 54.94
C GLY A 18 33.49 -1.93 54.02
N CYS A 19 32.67 -2.82 54.56
CA CYS A 19 31.88 -3.77 53.77
C CYS A 19 30.90 -2.98 52.88
N SER A 20 31.26 -2.73 51.62
CA SER A 20 30.27 -2.27 50.64
C SER A 20 29.37 -3.46 50.33
N THR A 21 28.09 -3.32 50.71
CA THR A 21 26.99 -4.13 50.21
C THR A 21 27.09 -4.20 48.69
N GLY A 22 27.40 -5.38 48.15
CA GLY A 22 27.52 -5.64 46.72
C GLY A 22 26.21 -5.30 46.03
N GLY A 23 26.14 -4.12 45.41
CA GLY A 23 25.10 -3.78 44.47
C GLY A 23 25.20 -4.73 43.30
N GLN A 24 24.18 -5.57 43.14
CA GLN A 24 24.02 -6.44 41.97
C GLN A 24 24.20 -5.58 40.71
N PRO A 25 25.05 -5.96 39.74
CA PRO A 25 25.23 -5.19 38.53
C PRO A 25 23.86 -5.00 37.87
N THR A 26 23.38 -3.76 37.84
CA THR A 26 22.14 -3.39 37.19
C THR A 26 22.22 -3.87 35.75
N ALA A 27 21.31 -4.77 35.34
CA ALA A 27 21.27 -5.27 33.97
C ALA A 27 21.30 -4.08 33.00
N ALA A 28 22.16 -4.16 31.99
CA ALA A 28 22.22 -3.12 30.97
C ALA A 28 20.81 -2.94 30.37
N PRO A 29 20.33 -1.69 30.20
CA PRO A 29 18.99 -1.45 29.69
C PRO A 29 18.88 -2.05 28.29
N GLU A 30 17.97 -3.01 28.13
CA GLU A 30 17.70 -3.73 26.90
C GLU A 30 17.52 -2.74 25.72
N LEU A 31 18.18 -3.04 24.60
CA LEU A 31 18.04 -2.22 23.41
C LEU A 31 16.63 -2.46 22.84
N PRO A 32 15.94 -1.41 22.36
CA PRO A 32 14.66 -1.57 21.72
C PRO A 32 14.83 -2.36 20.41
N GLU A 33 14.23 -3.54 20.33
CA GLU A 33 14.20 -4.35 19.12
C GLU A 33 13.20 -3.74 18.13
N PRO A 34 13.59 -3.48 16.86
CA PRO A 34 12.64 -3.10 15.83
C PRO A 34 11.69 -4.27 15.53
N SER A 35 10.42 -3.98 15.32
CA SER A 35 9.44 -4.97 14.86
C SER A 35 8.91 -4.61 13.47
N ARG A 36 8.44 -5.60 12.72
CA ARG A 36 7.82 -5.36 11.40
C ARG A 36 6.63 -4.42 11.51
N GLU A 37 5.78 -4.60 12.51
CA GLU A 37 4.57 -3.80 12.73
C GLU A 37 4.93 -2.33 12.93
N LEU A 38 5.95 -2.03 13.74
CA LEU A 38 6.42 -0.66 13.93
C LEU A 38 7.16 -0.10 12.70
N VAL A 39 7.83 -0.94 11.91
CA VAL A 39 8.45 -0.52 10.64
C VAL A 39 7.34 -0.17 9.63
N ALA A 40 6.30 -1.01 9.50
CA ALA A 40 5.15 -0.79 8.64
C ALA A 40 4.33 0.45 9.07
N TRP A 41 4.16 0.63 10.38
CA TRP A 41 3.55 1.83 10.94
C TRP A 41 4.35 3.08 10.56
N ALA A 42 5.67 3.06 10.78
CA ALA A 42 6.50 4.21 10.50
C ALA A 42 6.55 4.52 9.00
N ASP A 43 6.63 3.49 8.16
CA ASP A 43 6.58 3.59 6.70
C ASP A 43 5.30 4.30 6.24
N THR A 44 4.14 3.81 6.70
CA THR A 44 2.82 4.40 6.41
C THR A 44 2.73 5.86 6.85
N VAL A 45 3.15 6.18 8.09
CA VAL A 45 3.09 7.56 8.59
C VAL A 45 4.03 8.48 7.81
N CYS A 46 5.24 8.02 7.46
CA CYS A 46 6.19 8.82 6.69
C CYS A 46 5.68 9.13 5.28
N THR A 47 5.09 8.15 4.59
CA THR A 47 4.48 8.35 3.26
C THR A 47 3.36 9.37 3.30
N ASN A 48 2.44 9.27 4.29
CA ASN A 48 1.37 10.24 4.46
C ASN A 48 1.87 11.63 4.86
N VAL A 49 2.92 11.70 5.69
CA VAL A 49 3.55 12.97 6.08
C VAL A 49 4.23 13.64 4.89
N GLU A 50 4.85 12.87 3.99
CA GLU A 50 5.40 13.39 2.74
C GLU A 50 4.29 13.92 1.82
N LEU A 51 3.18 13.19 1.67
CA LEU A 51 2.00 13.66 0.94
C LEU A 51 1.46 14.99 1.50
N VAL A 52 1.30 15.08 2.83
CA VAL A 52 0.84 16.30 3.52
C VAL A 52 1.82 17.47 3.35
N ASP A 53 3.13 17.21 3.39
CA ASP A 53 4.13 18.24 3.13
C ASP A 53 4.12 18.69 1.66
N GLY A 54 3.84 17.74 0.75
CA GLY A 54 3.69 17.88 -0.69
C GLY A 54 2.46 18.66 -1.15
N LEU A 55 1.45 18.83 -0.29
CA LEU A 55 0.24 19.64 -0.57
C LEU A 55 0.54 21.06 -1.05
N ARG A 56 1.76 21.58 -0.84
CA ARG A 56 2.17 22.94 -1.23
C ARG A 56 2.86 22.99 -2.60
N SER A 57 3.22 21.85 -3.17
CA SER A 57 4.04 21.75 -4.39
C SER A 57 3.35 22.31 -5.63
N HIS A 58 2.01 22.38 -5.61
CA HIS A 58 1.18 22.83 -6.72
C HIS A 58 0.54 24.21 -6.49
N ALA A 59 1.01 24.97 -5.50
CA ALA A 59 0.49 26.30 -5.20
C ALA A 59 0.60 27.22 -6.44
N GLY A 60 -0.54 27.73 -6.91
CA GLY A 60 -0.63 28.57 -8.11
C GLY A 60 -0.97 27.82 -9.41
N SER A 61 -1.12 26.50 -9.36
CA SER A 61 -1.69 25.75 -10.49
C SER A 61 -3.23 25.83 -10.52
N GLY A 62 -3.83 25.72 -11.70
CA GLY A 62 -5.30 25.70 -11.84
C GLY A 62 -5.98 24.47 -11.23
N TYR A 63 -5.23 23.40 -10.96
CA TYR A 63 -5.75 22.17 -10.35
C TYR A 63 -5.43 22.05 -8.85
N TYR A 64 -4.87 23.10 -8.23
CA TYR A 64 -4.39 23.08 -6.86
C TYR A 64 -5.43 22.62 -5.84
N THR A 65 -6.66 23.14 -5.95
CA THR A 65 -7.79 22.77 -5.07
C THR A 65 -8.12 21.29 -5.15
N SER A 66 -8.17 20.74 -6.37
CA SER A 66 -8.50 19.33 -6.59
C SER A 66 -7.39 18.41 -6.08
N ALA A 67 -6.12 18.76 -6.32
CA ALA A 67 -4.98 18.02 -5.79
C ALA A 67 -5.00 17.99 -4.25
N VAL A 68 -5.15 19.15 -3.59
CA VAL A 68 -5.19 19.21 -2.12
C VAL A 68 -6.36 18.41 -1.55
N THR A 69 -7.55 18.51 -2.17
CA THR A 69 -8.73 17.76 -1.71
C THR A 69 -8.49 16.25 -1.81
N THR A 70 -7.96 15.80 -2.95
CA THR A 70 -7.68 14.38 -3.20
C THR A 70 -6.64 13.84 -2.22
N ASP A 71 -5.53 14.56 -2.06
CA ASP A 71 -4.42 14.14 -1.20
C ASP A 71 -4.80 14.14 0.29
N VAL A 72 -5.61 15.11 0.74
CA VAL A 72 -6.12 15.15 2.12
C VAL A 72 -7.06 13.98 2.40
N VAL A 73 -7.95 13.64 1.47
CA VAL A 73 -8.86 12.49 1.60
C VAL A 73 -8.06 11.19 1.67
N ALA A 74 -7.13 10.99 0.74
CA ALA A 74 -6.26 9.81 0.72
C ALA A 74 -5.45 9.68 2.03
N ALA A 75 -4.89 10.78 2.53
CA ALA A 75 -4.15 10.78 3.79
C ALA A 75 -5.04 10.44 4.99
N LEU A 76 -6.28 10.94 5.02
CA LEU A 76 -7.23 10.62 6.09
C LEU A 76 -7.66 9.16 6.09
N GLU A 77 -7.95 8.59 4.92
CA GLU A 77 -8.31 7.17 4.78
C GLU A 77 -7.19 6.26 5.27
N SER A 78 -5.95 6.54 4.86
CA SER A 78 -4.78 5.78 5.29
C SER A 78 -4.50 5.94 6.79
N LEU A 79 -4.51 7.16 7.35
CA LEU A 79 -4.15 7.39 8.76
C LEU A 79 -5.24 6.96 9.75
N LYS A 80 -6.52 6.91 9.35
CA LYS A 80 -7.62 6.47 10.23
C LYS A 80 -7.71 4.95 10.38
N THR A 81 -7.28 4.23 9.36
CA THR A 81 -7.25 2.75 9.35
C THR A 81 -5.95 2.20 9.95
N LEU A 82 -4.97 3.06 10.18
CA LEU A 82 -3.69 2.71 10.77
C LEU A 82 -3.85 2.26 12.23
N GLU A 83 -3.39 1.04 12.52
CA GLU A 83 -3.33 0.52 13.90
C GLU A 83 -2.41 1.35 14.79
N ALA A 84 -2.73 1.42 16.08
CA ALA A 84 -1.90 2.14 17.04
C ALA A 84 -0.52 1.48 17.18
N SER A 85 0.53 2.30 17.27
CA SER A 85 1.91 1.83 17.46
C SER A 85 2.17 1.25 18.86
N GLY A 86 1.27 1.50 19.82
CA GLY A 86 1.50 1.21 21.23
C GLY A 86 2.45 2.22 21.92
N ILE A 87 2.96 3.20 21.18
CA ILE A 87 3.84 4.25 21.68
C ILE A 87 3.02 5.54 21.81
N LYS A 88 2.62 5.88 23.04
CA LYS A 88 1.71 7.00 23.34
C LYS A 88 2.02 8.31 22.60
N GLN A 89 3.28 8.71 22.50
CA GLN A 89 3.66 9.96 21.83
C GLN A 89 3.50 9.88 20.31
N ALA A 90 3.75 8.71 19.72
CA ALA A 90 3.55 8.44 18.29
C ALA A 90 2.06 8.40 17.93
N ASP A 91 1.26 7.72 18.75
CA ASP A 91 -0.20 7.65 18.56
C ASP A 91 -0.86 9.03 18.75
N SER A 92 -0.38 9.81 19.73
CA SER A 92 -0.84 11.19 19.94
C SER A 92 -0.48 12.10 18.76
N TYR A 93 0.67 11.88 18.11
CA TYR A 93 1.07 12.62 16.92
C TYR A 93 0.13 12.32 15.74
N VAL A 94 -0.11 11.03 15.43
CA VAL A 94 -1.03 10.63 14.36
C VAL A 94 -2.44 11.15 14.63
N GLY A 95 -2.96 11.00 15.85
CA GLY A 95 -4.28 11.51 16.23
C GLY A 95 -4.39 13.04 16.12
N GLY A 96 -3.30 13.77 16.37
CA GLY A 96 -3.24 15.22 16.13
C GLY A 96 -3.25 15.58 14.65
N LEU A 97 -2.50 14.84 13.83
CA LEU A 97 -2.45 15.03 12.38
C LEU A 97 -3.80 14.74 11.73
N VAL A 98 -4.46 13.62 12.07
CA VAL A 98 -5.80 13.28 11.57
C VAL A 98 -6.79 14.41 11.85
N LYS A 99 -6.84 14.93 13.08
CA LYS A 99 -7.73 16.05 13.41
C LYS A 99 -7.44 17.31 12.61
N ALA A 100 -6.16 17.61 12.35
CA ALA A 100 -5.77 18.75 11.54
C ALA A 100 -6.21 18.58 10.08
N LEU A 101 -6.10 17.37 9.53
CA LEU A 101 -6.52 17.04 8.17
C LEU A 101 -8.05 17.02 8.03
N GLU A 102 -8.79 16.53 9.03
CA GLU A 102 -10.26 16.61 9.05
C GLU A 102 -10.72 18.05 9.02
N ARG A 103 -10.12 18.90 9.87
CA ARG A 103 -10.40 20.33 9.87
C ARG A 103 -10.08 20.98 8.53
N LEU A 104 -8.93 20.66 7.94
CA LEU A 104 -8.56 21.15 6.61
C LEU A 104 -9.63 20.75 5.58
N ARG A 105 -10.00 19.47 5.51
CA ARG A 105 -11.03 18.95 4.60
C ARG A 105 -12.36 19.67 4.78
N ASP A 106 -12.80 19.89 6.02
CA ASP A 106 -14.08 20.53 6.32
C ASP A 106 -14.07 22.04 5.98
N GLU A 107 -12.91 22.68 5.94
CA GLU A 107 -12.72 24.09 5.56
C GLU A 107 -12.40 24.32 4.07
N LEU A 108 -12.06 23.25 3.33
CA LEU A 108 -11.86 23.30 1.88
C LEU A 108 -13.22 23.55 1.19
N PRO A 109 -13.30 24.51 0.27
CA PRO A 109 -14.54 24.76 -0.47
C PRO A 109 -14.80 23.67 -1.51
N ALA A 110 -16.08 23.40 -1.78
CA ALA A 110 -16.50 22.44 -2.79
C ALA A 110 -16.33 22.93 -4.25
N GLU A 111 -16.18 24.24 -4.45
CA GLU A 111 -16.06 24.90 -5.76
C GLU A 111 -14.78 25.76 -5.84
N GLU A 112 -14.54 26.38 -7.01
CA GLU A 112 -13.36 27.21 -7.30
C GLU A 112 -13.03 28.19 -6.16
N ALA A 113 -12.03 27.81 -5.37
CA ALA A 113 -11.50 28.62 -4.28
C ALA A 113 -10.49 29.63 -4.79
N ASP A 114 -10.34 30.72 -4.04
CA ASP A 114 -9.09 31.49 -4.07
C ASP A 114 -7.90 30.58 -3.63
N PRO A 115 -6.91 30.32 -4.50
CA PRO A 115 -5.72 29.54 -4.16
C PRO A 115 -4.95 30.07 -2.96
N ALA A 116 -5.03 31.38 -2.68
CA ALA A 116 -4.40 31.99 -1.50
C ALA A 116 -5.05 31.49 -0.20
N ARG A 117 -6.39 31.33 -0.18
CA ARG A 117 -7.11 30.75 0.96
C ARG A 117 -6.69 29.31 1.21
N ILE A 118 -6.63 28.47 0.17
CA ILE A 118 -6.18 27.07 0.31
C ILE A 118 -4.75 27.00 0.82
N THR A 119 -3.87 27.84 0.28
CA THR A 119 -2.48 27.92 0.74
C THR A 119 -2.38 28.31 2.22
N ALA A 120 -3.23 29.22 2.70
CA ALA A 120 -3.31 29.57 4.11
C ALA A 120 -3.77 28.37 4.97
N LEU A 121 -4.85 27.68 4.56
CA LEU A 121 -5.37 26.49 5.24
C LEU A 121 -4.33 25.36 5.33
N VAL A 122 -3.68 25.02 4.22
CA VAL A 122 -2.57 24.05 4.19
C VAL A 122 -1.38 24.55 5.04
N GLY A 123 -1.19 25.87 5.12
CA GLY A 123 -0.22 26.51 5.99
C GLY A 123 -0.44 26.21 7.48
N GLU A 124 -1.69 26.14 7.93
CA GLU A 124 -2.04 25.85 9.33
C GLU A 124 -1.65 24.43 9.77
N VAL A 125 -1.72 23.45 8.86
CA VAL A 125 -1.25 22.08 9.11
C VAL A 125 0.26 22.05 9.35
N GLY A 126 1.03 22.97 8.74
CA GLY A 126 2.48 23.07 8.90
C GLY A 126 3.26 21.91 8.27
N LYS A 127 4.58 21.91 8.45
CA LYS A 127 5.48 20.85 7.95
C LYS A 127 5.57 19.69 8.94
N GLN A 128 5.17 18.52 8.49
CA GLN A 128 5.02 17.32 9.30
C GLN A 128 6.29 16.47 9.36
N GLN A 129 7.06 16.38 8.28
CA GLN A 129 8.26 15.54 8.24
C GLN A 129 9.32 15.94 9.28
N PRO A 130 9.60 17.23 9.52
CA PRO A 130 10.50 17.64 10.60
C PRO A 130 9.95 17.34 12.00
N ALA A 131 8.62 17.37 12.18
CA ALA A 131 7.98 17.08 13.46
C ALA A 131 8.09 15.58 13.80
N LEU A 132 7.70 14.72 12.85
CA LEU A 132 7.81 13.26 12.98
C LEU A 132 9.26 12.82 13.21
N ARG A 133 10.22 13.34 12.44
CA ARG A 133 11.64 13.00 12.61
C ARG A 133 12.17 13.38 13.98
N ARG A 134 11.74 14.53 14.55
CA ARG A 134 12.11 14.93 15.91
C ARG A 134 11.48 14.02 16.96
N LEU A 135 10.23 13.59 16.75
CA LEU A 135 9.55 12.65 17.62
C LEU A 135 10.29 11.31 17.64
N ALA A 136 10.56 10.72 16.47
CA ALA A 136 11.29 9.46 16.35
C ALA A 136 12.68 9.54 17.01
N ALA A 137 13.42 10.63 16.79
CA ALA A 137 14.73 10.82 17.41
C ALA A 137 14.72 10.91 18.94
N ARG A 138 13.59 11.29 19.57
CA ARG A 138 13.45 11.42 21.03
C ARG A 138 12.82 10.21 21.69
N THR A 139 12.22 9.31 20.91
CA THR A 139 11.47 8.17 21.42
C THR A 139 12.26 6.88 21.16
N ARG A 140 12.96 6.39 22.19
CA ARG A 140 13.86 5.24 22.10
C ARG A 140 13.19 4.02 21.45
N ALA A 141 11.94 3.73 21.80
CA ALA A 141 11.19 2.60 21.25
C ALA A 141 10.81 2.74 19.76
N LEU A 142 10.68 3.96 19.24
CA LEU A 142 10.30 4.22 17.84
C LEU A 142 11.50 4.35 16.92
N ALA A 143 12.63 4.84 17.45
CA ALA A 143 13.78 5.23 16.64
C ALA A 143 14.31 4.11 15.72
N PRO A 144 14.49 2.85 16.16
CA PRO A 144 14.98 1.76 15.30
C PRO A 144 14.05 1.49 14.12
N SER A 145 12.75 1.28 14.38
CA SER A 145 11.77 0.98 13.33
C SER A 145 11.61 2.13 12.35
N TYR A 146 11.55 3.38 12.84
CA TYR A 146 11.52 4.57 11.98
C TYR A 146 12.78 4.69 11.11
N HIS A 147 13.96 4.36 11.66
CA HIS A 147 15.21 4.41 10.91
C HIS A 147 15.25 3.39 9.77
N LEU A 148 14.62 2.22 9.97
CA LEU A 148 14.57 1.13 9.00
C LEU A 148 13.44 1.25 7.96
N ALA A 149 12.34 1.94 8.29
CA ALA A 149 11.15 2.08 7.44
C ALA A 149 11.41 2.75 6.07
N PRO A 150 11.18 2.09 4.93
CA PRO A 150 11.54 2.56 3.57
C PRO A 150 11.08 3.99 3.17
N GLY A 151 9.92 4.45 3.63
CA GLY A 151 9.36 5.78 3.37
C GLY A 151 9.92 6.89 4.27
N CYS A 152 10.66 6.55 5.34
CA CYS A 152 11.15 7.54 6.29
C CYS A 152 12.53 8.12 5.96
N GLY A 153 12.74 9.44 6.04
CA GLY A 153 14.11 9.98 5.97
C GLY A 153 14.99 9.46 7.13
N PRO A 154 16.24 8.99 6.89
CA PRO A 154 17.06 8.38 7.94
C PRO A 154 17.37 9.37 9.07
N LEU A 155 17.39 8.88 10.31
CA LEU A 155 17.86 9.67 11.46
C LEU A 155 19.33 10.06 11.29
N LYS A 156 19.68 11.30 11.70
CA LYS A 156 21.07 11.82 11.57
C LYS A 156 22.08 10.95 12.30
N ARG A 157 21.69 10.42 13.46
CA ARG A 157 22.43 9.42 14.21
C ARG A 157 21.58 8.15 14.20
N PRO A 158 22.03 7.07 13.53
CA PRO A 158 21.36 5.79 13.62
C PRO A 158 21.22 5.37 15.09
N PRO A 159 20.05 4.87 15.50
CA PRO A 159 19.88 4.32 16.84
C PRO A 159 20.70 3.04 16.99
N GLU A 160 21.10 2.74 18.21
CA GLU A 160 21.61 1.40 18.53
C GLU A 160 20.44 0.40 18.42
N SER A 161 20.71 -0.73 17.79
CA SER A 161 19.75 -1.81 17.55
C SER A 161 20.48 -3.14 17.59
N ASP A 162 19.78 -4.19 17.97
CA ASP A 162 20.25 -5.58 18.03
C ASP A 162 20.13 -6.32 16.68
N THR A 163 19.40 -5.75 15.72
CA THR A 163 19.29 -6.30 14.36
C THR A 163 20.54 -6.08 13.51
N ARG A 164 20.79 -6.99 12.57
CA ARG A 164 21.81 -6.82 11.51
C ARG A 164 21.23 -6.15 10.26
N ALA A 165 19.92 -5.95 10.21
CA ALA A 165 19.28 -5.27 9.11
C ALA A 165 19.78 -3.83 8.99
N THR A 166 20.04 -3.41 7.77
CA THR A 166 20.24 -1.99 7.45
C THR A 166 19.01 -1.47 6.74
N ARG A 167 18.79 -0.16 6.79
CA ARG A 167 17.73 0.50 6.03
C ARG A 167 17.75 0.10 4.55
N ALA A 168 18.93 0.08 3.93
CA ALA A 168 19.07 -0.28 2.52
C ALA A 168 18.60 -1.72 2.23
N LEU A 169 18.91 -2.66 3.12
CA LEU A 169 18.43 -4.05 3.00
C LEU A 169 16.92 -4.17 3.24
N VAL A 170 16.35 -3.42 4.20
CA VAL A 170 14.90 -3.41 4.45
C VAL A 170 14.15 -2.83 3.25
N THR A 171 14.63 -1.71 2.67
CA THR A 171 14.07 -1.16 1.42
C THR A 171 14.19 -2.15 0.28
N TRP A 172 15.35 -2.80 0.12
CA TRP A 172 15.55 -3.81 -0.92
C TRP A 172 14.57 -4.98 -0.80
N ALA A 173 14.44 -5.55 0.41
CA ALA A 173 13.53 -6.66 0.66
C ALA A 173 12.07 -6.23 0.44
N ASN A 174 11.66 -5.08 0.98
CA ASN A 174 10.31 -4.54 0.83
C ASN A 174 9.91 -4.38 -0.64
N THR A 175 10.76 -3.74 -1.44
CA THR A 175 10.49 -3.50 -2.87
C THR A 175 10.46 -4.79 -3.68
N LEU A 176 11.30 -5.79 -3.37
CA LEU A 176 11.24 -7.07 -4.07
C LEU A 176 10.02 -7.91 -3.68
N CYS A 177 9.64 -7.91 -2.41
CA CYS A 177 8.41 -8.58 -1.99
C CYS A 177 7.18 -7.96 -2.66
N GLU A 178 7.08 -6.62 -2.64
CA GLU A 178 6.03 -5.90 -3.37
C GLU A 178 6.05 -6.23 -4.87
N GLY A 179 7.22 -6.19 -5.51
CA GLY A 179 7.35 -6.53 -6.92
C GLY A 179 6.92 -7.96 -7.26
N VAL A 180 7.32 -8.95 -6.46
CA VAL A 180 6.91 -10.36 -6.64
C VAL A 180 5.40 -10.52 -6.44
N SER A 181 4.81 -9.91 -5.41
CA SER A 181 3.36 -9.93 -5.19
C SER A 181 2.62 -9.24 -6.34
N SER A 182 3.08 -8.06 -6.80
CA SER A 182 2.46 -7.35 -7.92
C SER A 182 2.52 -8.12 -9.24
N ILE A 183 3.57 -8.93 -9.47
CA ILE A 183 3.63 -9.82 -10.64
C ILE A 183 2.53 -10.89 -10.56
N ALA A 184 2.32 -11.47 -9.37
CA ALA A 184 1.29 -12.48 -9.15
C ALA A 184 -0.14 -11.91 -9.28
N GLU A 185 -0.30 -10.61 -9.01
CA GLU A 185 -1.57 -9.87 -9.13
C GLU A 185 -1.81 -9.27 -10.53
N LEU A 186 -0.89 -9.45 -11.49
CA LEU A 186 -1.12 -8.97 -12.85
C LEU A 186 -2.38 -9.62 -13.43
N PRO A 187 -3.24 -8.84 -14.11
CA PRO A 187 -4.54 -9.33 -14.55
C PRO A 187 -4.42 -10.44 -15.59
N ALA A 188 -5.42 -11.32 -15.61
CA ALA A 188 -5.64 -12.25 -16.71
C ALA A 188 -6.36 -11.54 -17.88
N PRO A 189 -6.22 -12.04 -19.12
CA PRO A 189 -6.90 -11.47 -20.28
C PRO A 189 -8.39 -11.83 -20.26
N GLY A 190 -9.22 -10.88 -19.84
CA GLY A 190 -10.67 -11.06 -19.80
C GLY A 190 -11.15 -12.05 -18.74
N ASP A 191 -12.46 -12.24 -18.68
CA ASP A 191 -13.17 -13.09 -17.72
C ASP A 191 -14.10 -14.04 -18.49
N GLU A 192 -14.33 -15.25 -17.98
CA GLU A 192 -15.29 -16.21 -18.55
C GLU A 192 -16.71 -15.60 -18.67
N LEU A 193 -17.07 -14.65 -17.80
CA LEU A 193 -18.29 -13.86 -17.88
C LEU A 193 -18.44 -13.12 -19.20
N LEU A 194 -17.36 -12.76 -19.89
CA LEU A 194 -17.44 -12.10 -21.20
C LEU A 194 -18.03 -13.01 -22.28
N LYS A 195 -18.15 -14.32 -22.03
CA LYS A 195 -18.88 -15.24 -22.93
C LYS A 195 -20.40 -15.16 -22.74
N HIS A 196 -20.89 -14.60 -21.63
CA HIS A 196 -22.31 -14.43 -21.39
C HIS A 196 -22.89 -13.32 -22.30
N PRO A 197 -24.08 -13.49 -22.90
CA PRO A 197 -24.63 -12.54 -23.88
C PRO A 197 -24.69 -11.09 -23.41
N SER A 198 -25.02 -10.84 -22.14
CA SER A 198 -25.08 -9.48 -21.58
C SER A 198 -23.72 -8.78 -21.45
N PHE A 199 -22.62 -9.55 -21.47
CA PHE A 199 -21.26 -9.02 -21.31
C PHE A 199 -20.43 -9.13 -22.61
N ALA A 200 -20.81 -10.00 -23.54
CA ALA A 200 -20.06 -10.28 -24.77
C ALA A 200 -19.79 -9.04 -25.63
N GLN A 201 -20.68 -8.06 -25.61
CA GLN A 201 -20.50 -6.79 -26.32
C GLN A 201 -19.34 -5.93 -25.79
N PHE A 202 -18.87 -6.18 -24.57
CA PHE A 202 -17.76 -5.46 -23.95
C PHE A 202 -16.41 -6.18 -24.12
N GLU A 203 -16.40 -7.39 -24.68
CA GLU A 203 -15.18 -8.21 -24.75
C GLU A 203 -14.06 -7.51 -25.53
N SER A 204 -14.35 -6.85 -26.65
CA SER A 204 -13.34 -6.10 -27.40
C SER A 204 -12.74 -4.95 -26.60
N MET A 205 -13.57 -4.23 -25.84
CA MET A 205 -13.14 -3.13 -24.97
C MET A 205 -12.27 -3.65 -23.84
N GLU A 206 -12.65 -4.76 -23.21
CA GLU A 206 -11.90 -5.38 -22.10
C GLU A 206 -10.54 -5.90 -22.54
N LEU A 207 -10.49 -6.62 -23.67
CA LEU A 207 -9.23 -7.09 -24.24
C LEU A 207 -8.33 -5.92 -24.66
N SER A 208 -8.92 -4.84 -25.18
CA SER A 208 -8.16 -3.63 -25.52
C SER A 208 -7.61 -2.94 -24.27
N SER A 209 -8.44 -2.78 -23.24
CA SER A 209 -8.03 -2.21 -21.94
C SER A 209 -6.88 -3.02 -21.32
N TYR A 210 -7.00 -4.35 -21.33
CA TYR A 210 -5.95 -5.27 -20.91
C TYR A 210 -4.64 -5.02 -21.68
N LEU A 211 -4.68 -5.05 -23.02
CA LEU A 211 -3.50 -4.84 -23.86
C LEU A 211 -2.82 -3.49 -23.64
N THR A 212 -3.59 -2.44 -23.34
CA THR A 212 -3.04 -1.10 -23.06
C THR A 212 -2.52 -0.92 -21.63
N SER A 213 -3.03 -1.68 -20.66
CA SER A 213 -2.70 -1.50 -19.24
C SER A 213 -1.50 -2.34 -18.79
N VAL A 214 -1.38 -3.58 -19.26
CA VAL A 214 -0.33 -4.51 -18.83
C VAL A 214 1.09 -3.97 -19.04
N PRO A 215 1.45 -3.34 -20.19
CA PRO A 215 2.79 -2.75 -20.35
C PRO A 215 3.10 -1.69 -19.28
N GLY A 216 2.12 -0.82 -18.97
CA GLY A 216 2.25 0.21 -17.94
C GLY A 216 2.39 -0.38 -16.54
N GLN A 217 1.59 -1.40 -16.21
CA GLN A 217 1.70 -2.13 -14.94
C GLN A 217 3.07 -2.80 -14.80
N LEU A 218 3.56 -3.45 -15.87
CA LEU A 218 4.88 -4.08 -15.85
C LEU A 218 6.01 -3.05 -15.66
N SER A 219 5.94 -1.89 -16.32
CA SER A 219 6.89 -0.79 -16.08
C SER A 219 6.86 -0.32 -14.63
N SER A 220 5.66 -0.17 -14.05
CA SER A 220 5.50 0.25 -12.66
C SER A 220 6.11 -0.72 -11.63
N ILE A 221 6.26 -2.00 -11.99
CA ILE A 221 6.95 -3.02 -11.20
C ILE A 221 8.47 -2.97 -11.45
N VAL A 222 8.90 -2.83 -12.72
CA VAL A 222 10.32 -2.83 -13.10
C VAL A 222 11.09 -1.68 -12.49
N ASP A 223 10.56 -0.46 -12.58
CA ASP A 223 11.30 0.75 -12.26
C ASP A 223 11.75 0.80 -10.78
N PRO A 224 10.89 0.50 -9.79
CA PRO A 224 11.32 0.42 -8.40
C PRO A 224 12.41 -0.63 -8.15
N ILE A 225 12.25 -1.84 -8.71
CA ILE A 225 13.21 -2.94 -8.52
C ILE A 225 14.56 -2.61 -9.18
N ALA A 226 14.54 -2.06 -10.39
CA ALA A 226 15.74 -1.63 -11.11
C ALA A 226 16.44 -0.45 -10.43
N GLY A 227 15.71 0.38 -9.68
CA GLY A 227 16.25 1.49 -8.89
C GLY A 227 16.94 1.06 -7.58
N LEU A 228 16.82 -0.21 -7.18
CA LEU A 228 17.43 -0.72 -5.96
C LEU A 228 18.96 -0.74 -6.06
N LYS A 229 19.61 -0.23 -5.02
CA LYS A 229 21.07 -0.28 -4.87
C LYS A 229 21.55 -1.70 -4.57
N ASP A 230 22.78 -2.01 -4.97
CA ASP A 230 23.42 -3.29 -4.65
C ASP A 230 23.53 -3.51 -3.14
N THR A 231 23.15 -4.71 -2.72
CA THR A 231 23.16 -5.16 -1.32
C THR A 231 24.54 -5.60 -0.86
N ARG A 232 25.47 -5.84 -1.81
CA ARG A 232 26.77 -6.50 -1.60
C ARG A 232 26.64 -7.98 -1.20
N ILE A 233 25.45 -8.56 -1.40
CA ILE A 233 25.20 -9.99 -1.29
C ILE A 233 25.02 -10.50 -2.71
N ALA A 234 26.07 -11.11 -3.27
CA ALA A 234 26.12 -11.44 -4.70
C ALA A 234 24.90 -12.24 -5.20
N GLN A 235 24.39 -13.19 -4.41
CA GLN A 235 23.19 -13.95 -4.77
C GLN A 235 21.92 -13.08 -4.81
N ALA A 236 21.80 -12.10 -3.91
CA ALA A 236 20.66 -11.19 -3.88
C ALA A 236 20.70 -10.21 -5.07
N ASP A 237 21.88 -9.66 -5.35
CA ASP A 237 22.07 -8.76 -6.49
C ASP A 237 21.82 -9.50 -7.82
N THR A 238 22.26 -10.77 -7.93
CA THR A 238 21.97 -11.64 -9.09
C THR A 238 20.47 -11.89 -9.23
N TYR A 239 19.77 -12.24 -8.14
CA TYR A 239 18.31 -12.45 -8.17
C TYR A 239 17.56 -11.21 -8.66
N ARG A 240 17.92 -10.02 -8.15
CA ARG A 240 17.35 -8.75 -8.60
C ARG A 240 17.58 -8.56 -10.10
N ASP A 241 18.81 -8.75 -10.57
CA ASP A 241 19.17 -8.51 -11.97
C ASP A 241 18.48 -9.49 -12.93
N GLU A 242 18.35 -10.76 -12.55
CA GLU A 242 17.60 -11.76 -13.30
C GLU A 242 16.11 -11.42 -13.38
N LEU A 243 15.51 -10.99 -12.26
CA LEU A 243 14.11 -10.57 -12.23
C LEU A 243 13.87 -9.32 -13.12
N VAL A 244 14.70 -8.29 -12.98
CA VAL A 244 14.62 -7.08 -13.82
C VAL A 244 14.84 -7.42 -15.29
N GLY A 245 15.79 -8.31 -15.60
CA GLY A 245 16.02 -8.80 -16.95
C GLY A 245 14.81 -9.50 -17.54
N ALA A 246 14.19 -10.40 -16.78
CA ALA A 246 12.98 -11.12 -17.17
C ALA A 246 11.79 -10.17 -17.41
N LEU A 247 11.57 -9.21 -16.50
CA LEU A 247 10.50 -8.23 -16.64
C LEU A 247 10.69 -7.31 -17.86
N ARG A 248 11.92 -6.86 -18.12
CA ARG A 248 12.21 -6.04 -19.31
C ARG A 248 12.05 -6.82 -20.61
N ASP A 249 12.49 -8.08 -20.63
CA ASP A 249 12.31 -8.97 -21.77
C ASP A 249 10.81 -9.22 -22.04
N ALA A 250 10.02 -9.50 -21.01
CA ALA A 250 8.57 -9.58 -21.13
C ALA A 250 7.96 -8.28 -21.67
N GLY A 251 8.34 -7.12 -21.11
CA GLY A 251 7.89 -5.80 -21.60
C GLY A 251 8.21 -5.56 -23.07
N SER A 252 9.36 -6.02 -23.55
CA SER A 252 9.75 -5.91 -24.97
C SER A 252 8.94 -6.83 -25.90
N ARG A 253 8.32 -7.88 -25.37
CA ARG A 253 7.48 -8.85 -26.10
C ARG A 253 5.99 -8.49 -26.06
N LEU A 254 5.59 -7.65 -25.10
CA LEU A 254 4.24 -7.09 -25.06
C LEU A 254 4.04 -6.12 -26.23
N PRO A 255 2.78 -5.90 -26.67
CA PRO A 255 2.48 -4.77 -27.53
C PRO A 255 3.03 -3.50 -26.88
N GLY A 256 3.75 -2.66 -27.64
CA GLY A 256 4.29 -1.39 -27.14
C GLY A 256 3.19 -0.39 -26.79
N ASP A 257 3.50 0.91 -26.86
CA ASP A 257 2.52 2.00 -26.64
C ASP A 257 1.45 2.03 -27.74
N VAL A 258 0.55 1.05 -27.72
CA VAL A 258 -0.61 0.96 -28.60
C VAL A 258 -1.71 1.78 -27.97
N SER A 259 -2.25 2.75 -28.69
CA SER A 259 -3.38 3.51 -28.17
C SER A 259 -4.65 2.65 -28.21
N THR A 260 -5.59 2.90 -27.30
CA THR A 260 -6.91 2.26 -27.35
C THR A 260 -7.61 2.50 -28.70
N LEU A 261 -7.33 3.62 -29.36
CA LEU A 261 -7.87 3.95 -30.69
C LEU A 261 -7.32 3.02 -31.77
N ASP A 262 -6.04 2.64 -31.69
CA ASP A 262 -5.42 1.70 -32.66
C ASP A 262 -5.99 0.29 -32.53
N LEU A 263 -6.54 -0.06 -31.37
CA LEU A 263 -7.17 -1.35 -31.11
C LEU A 263 -8.64 -1.40 -31.53
N TYR A 264 -9.29 -0.25 -31.75
CA TYR A 264 -10.72 -0.18 -32.08
C TYR A 264 -11.06 -0.90 -33.39
N ASP A 265 -10.19 -0.79 -34.40
CA ASP A 265 -10.38 -1.41 -35.71
C ASP A 265 -9.86 -2.86 -35.78
N VAL A 266 -9.29 -3.39 -34.68
CA VAL A 266 -8.76 -4.75 -34.65
C VAL A 266 -9.91 -5.74 -34.45
N PRO A 267 -10.07 -6.75 -35.33
CA PRO A 267 -11.11 -7.76 -35.17
C PRO A 267 -10.98 -8.50 -33.84
N LEU A 268 -12.12 -8.81 -33.18
CA LEU A 268 -12.16 -9.46 -31.87
C LEU A 268 -11.29 -10.74 -31.78
N ALA A 269 -11.28 -11.56 -32.83
CA ALA A 269 -10.44 -12.76 -32.87
C ALA A 269 -8.93 -12.44 -32.78
N GLN A 270 -8.48 -11.34 -33.41
CA GLN A 270 -7.09 -10.89 -33.30
C GLN A 270 -6.81 -10.24 -31.94
N LEU A 271 -7.77 -9.52 -31.35
CA LEU A 271 -7.63 -9.02 -29.97
C LEU A 271 -7.44 -10.16 -28.97
N ARG A 272 -8.25 -11.22 -29.07
CA ARG A 272 -8.10 -12.43 -28.24
C ARG A 272 -6.72 -13.05 -28.39
N GLU A 273 -6.25 -13.23 -29.62
CA GLU A 273 -4.92 -13.80 -29.87
C GLU A 273 -3.81 -12.95 -29.24
N ARG A 274 -3.84 -11.63 -29.45
CA ARG A 274 -2.85 -10.72 -28.84
C ARG A 274 -2.91 -10.72 -27.32
N ALA A 275 -4.11 -10.72 -26.74
CA ALA A 275 -4.30 -10.75 -25.29
C ALA A 275 -3.79 -12.07 -24.70
N ASN A 276 -4.05 -13.20 -25.35
CA ASN A 276 -3.52 -14.50 -24.94
C ASN A 276 -1.98 -14.55 -25.02
N GLN A 277 -1.39 -13.95 -26.05
CA GLN A 277 0.08 -13.85 -26.18
C GLN A 277 0.69 -12.97 -25.07
N ALA A 278 0.06 -11.84 -24.77
CA ALA A 278 0.48 -10.96 -23.67
C ALA A 278 0.36 -11.68 -22.33
N ALA A 279 -0.74 -12.37 -22.08
CA ALA A 279 -0.96 -13.16 -20.88
C ALA A 279 0.04 -14.30 -20.73
N ALA A 280 0.33 -15.04 -21.80
CA ALA A 280 1.37 -16.08 -21.78
C ALA A 280 2.76 -15.49 -21.49
N THR A 281 3.04 -14.28 -21.96
CA THR A 281 4.28 -13.56 -21.67
C THR A 281 4.37 -13.19 -20.19
N VAL A 282 3.29 -12.68 -19.61
CA VAL A 282 3.20 -12.34 -18.19
C VAL A 282 3.24 -13.59 -17.30
N ALA A 283 2.50 -14.64 -17.63
CA ALA A 283 2.49 -15.89 -16.87
C ALA A 283 3.86 -16.58 -16.85
N ALA A 284 4.71 -16.33 -17.84
CA ALA A 284 6.09 -16.82 -17.87
C ALA A 284 7.06 -16.03 -16.97
N LEU A 285 6.61 -14.98 -16.28
CA LEU A 285 7.41 -14.15 -15.36
C LEU A 285 7.62 -14.77 -13.98
N GLU A 286 7.32 -16.05 -13.79
CA GLU A 286 7.69 -16.75 -12.57
C GLU A 286 9.18 -16.53 -12.26
N PRO A 287 9.53 -16.02 -11.06
CA PRO A 287 10.93 -15.82 -10.69
C PRO A 287 11.70 -17.12 -10.88
N LYS A 288 12.61 -17.15 -11.86
CA LYS A 288 13.43 -18.32 -12.13
C LYS A 288 14.47 -18.44 -11.02
N GLY A 289 14.63 -19.64 -10.48
CA GLY A 289 15.65 -19.92 -9.48
C GLY A 289 15.06 -20.02 -8.07
N GLU A 290 15.87 -19.65 -7.09
CA GLU A 290 15.47 -19.81 -5.70
C GLU A 290 14.57 -18.67 -5.24
N GLU A 291 13.47 -19.04 -4.59
CA GLU A 291 12.51 -18.08 -4.05
C GLU A 291 13.19 -17.13 -3.04
N LEU A 292 12.77 -15.86 -3.07
CA LEU A 292 13.26 -14.80 -2.19
C LEU A 292 13.33 -15.20 -0.70
N PRO A 293 12.37 -15.95 -0.12
CA PRO A 293 12.48 -16.42 1.27
C PRO A 293 13.67 -17.37 1.50
N GLY A 294 13.95 -18.27 0.56
CA GLY A 294 15.08 -19.20 0.64
C GLY A 294 16.42 -18.48 0.58
N LEU A 295 16.51 -17.48 -0.31
CA LEU A 295 17.66 -16.58 -0.40
C LEU A 295 17.87 -15.80 0.91
N ALA A 296 16.81 -15.21 1.48
CA ALA A 296 16.91 -14.42 2.70
C ALA A 296 17.45 -15.25 3.87
N ARG A 297 16.95 -16.47 4.09
CA ARG A 297 17.35 -17.35 5.22
C ARG A 297 18.85 -17.66 5.27
N ARG A 298 19.55 -17.64 4.14
CA ARG A 298 21.00 -17.94 4.10
C ARG A 298 21.90 -16.78 4.51
N HIS A 299 21.38 -15.56 4.49
CA HIS A 299 22.17 -14.36 4.75
C HIS A 299 21.57 -13.65 5.96
N PRO A 300 22.19 -13.71 7.15
CA PRO A 300 21.53 -13.26 8.38
C PRO A 300 21.04 -11.80 8.35
N ALA A 301 21.81 -10.87 7.75
CA ALA A 301 21.36 -9.48 7.61
C ALA A 301 20.18 -9.31 6.64
N LEU A 302 20.08 -10.17 5.62
CA LEU A 302 18.95 -10.19 4.69
C LEU A 302 17.73 -10.87 5.31
N ALA A 303 17.92 -11.93 6.10
CA ALA A 303 16.86 -12.56 6.89
C ALA A 303 16.21 -11.55 7.83
N ASP A 304 17.02 -10.81 8.62
CA ASP A 304 16.52 -9.76 9.50
C ASP A 304 15.78 -8.67 8.70
N ALA A 305 16.32 -8.25 7.55
CA ALA A 305 15.69 -7.24 6.71
C ALA A 305 14.37 -7.70 6.09
N TYR A 306 14.30 -8.94 5.62
CA TYR A 306 13.08 -9.58 5.10
C TYR A 306 12.02 -9.72 6.19
N HIS A 307 12.44 -10.09 7.41
CA HIS A 307 11.55 -10.15 8.56
C HIS A 307 11.03 -8.76 8.97
N LEU A 308 11.80 -7.70 8.80
CA LEU A 308 11.37 -6.34 9.16
C LEU A 308 10.65 -5.58 8.03
N ALA A 309 10.76 -6.03 6.78
CA ALA A 309 10.16 -5.39 5.62
C ALA A 309 8.61 -5.49 5.64
N PRO A 310 7.88 -4.36 5.58
CA PRO A 310 6.41 -4.34 5.65
C PRO A 310 5.68 -5.15 4.60
N ARG A 311 6.18 -5.15 3.35
CA ARG A 311 5.55 -5.83 2.21
C ARG A 311 5.99 -7.28 2.05
N CYS A 312 6.93 -7.76 2.86
CA CYS A 312 7.29 -9.17 2.86
C CYS A 312 6.33 -9.95 3.74
N GLU A 313 5.84 -11.09 3.24
CA GLU A 313 4.96 -11.94 4.01
C GLU A 313 5.57 -12.31 5.37
N ALA A 314 4.73 -12.33 6.40
CA ALA A 314 5.01 -13.18 7.55
C ALA A 314 4.54 -14.55 7.09
N GLU A 315 5.16 -15.63 7.57
CA GLU A 315 4.59 -16.97 7.38
C GLU A 315 3.06 -16.88 7.59
N PRO A 316 2.26 -17.18 6.54
CA PRO A 316 0.93 -16.60 6.42
C PRO A 316 0.06 -17.02 7.61
N PRO A 317 -0.53 -16.09 8.38
CA PRO A 317 -1.67 -16.46 9.20
C PRO A 317 -2.73 -17.01 8.25
N ALA A 318 -3.30 -18.16 8.62
CA ALA A 318 -4.36 -18.80 7.86
C ALA A 318 -5.39 -17.73 7.43
N PRO A 319 -5.76 -17.66 6.14
CA PRO A 319 -6.58 -16.57 5.64
C PRO A 319 -7.83 -16.44 6.50
N ALA A 320 -7.99 -15.28 7.15
CA ALA A 320 -9.26 -14.90 7.76
C ALA A 320 -10.21 -14.50 6.62
N THR A 321 -10.54 -15.46 5.77
CA THR A 321 -11.72 -15.34 4.92
C THR A 321 -12.90 -15.29 5.87
N THR A 322 -13.48 -14.12 6.07
CA THR A 322 -14.91 -14.08 6.39
C THR A 322 -15.62 -14.56 5.14
N THR A 323 -15.63 -15.88 4.91
CA THR A 323 -16.32 -16.56 3.80
C THR A 323 -17.82 -16.30 3.80
N THR A 324 -18.33 -15.72 4.89
CA THR A 324 -19.74 -15.49 5.09
C THR A 324 -20.08 -14.05 4.73
N LEU A 325 -20.76 -13.89 3.60
CA LEU A 325 -21.37 -12.62 3.22
C LEU A 325 -22.38 -12.17 4.29
N PRO A 326 -22.52 -10.85 4.53
CA PRO A 326 -23.61 -10.33 5.34
C PRO A 326 -24.95 -10.70 4.69
N LYS A 327 -25.99 -10.89 5.49
CA LYS A 327 -27.32 -11.19 4.93
C LYS A 327 -27.90 -9.94 4.27
N ALA A 328 -28.14 -9.99 2.96
CA ALA A 328 -28.82 -8.91 2.24
C ALA A 328 -30.26 -8.72 2.75
N LYS A 329 -30.70 -7.47 2.96
CA LYS A 329 -32.07 -7.15 3.46
C LYS A 329 -33.17 -7.78 2.60
N ASN A 330 -32.98 -7.79 1.28
CA ASN A 330 -33.93 -8.37 0.33
C ASN A 330 -33.50 -9.76 -0.16
N GLY A 331 -32.45 -10.36 0.40
CA GLY A 331 -31.90 -11.63 -0.08
C GLY A 331 -31.59 -11.58 -1.58
N THR A 332 -31.96 -12.61 -2.33
CA THR A 332 -31.77 -12.66 -3.79
C THR A 332 -32.92 -12.04 -4.60
N ASN A 333 -33.85 -11.31 -3.95
CA ASN A 333 -35.04 -10.77 -4.61
C ASN A 333 -34.76 -9.46 -5.35
N VAL A 334 -34.27 -9.57 -6.59
CA VAL A 334 -33.95 -8.41 -7.45
C VAL A 334 -35.16 -7.53 -7.79
N ALA A 335 -36.39 -8.04 -7.70
CA ALA A 335 -37.60 -7.25 -7.96
C ALA A 335 -37.82 -6.16 -6.89
N ALA A 336 -37.23 -6.30 -5.70
CA ALA A 336 -37.26 -5.27 -4.67
C ALA A 336 -36.62 -3.95 -5.13
N CYS A 337 -35.73 -3.99 -6.12
CA CYS A 337 -34.96 -2.84 -6.61
C CYS A 337 -35.74 -1.93 -7.57
N GLN A 338 -36.93 -2.34 -8.03
CA GLN A 338 -37.73 -1.55 -8.97
C GLN A 338 -38.07 -0.15 -8.45
N GLY A 339 -38.26 -0.01 -7.14
CA GLY A 339 -38.55 1.26 -6.47
C GLY A 339 -37.37 2.24 -6.39
N GLY A 340 -36.17 1.83 -6.79
CA GLY A 340 -34.95 2.64 -6.70
C GLY A 340 -34.17 2.48 -5.39
N THR A 341 -34.59 1.60 -4.49
CA THR A 341 -33.79 1.27 -3.29
C THR A 341 -34.00 -0.18 -2.87
N CYS A 342 -32.92 -0.95 -2.73
CA CYS A 342 -32.94 -2.34 -2.25
C CYS A 342 -31.56 -2.75 -1.76
N GLN A 343 -31.44 -3.88 -1.07
CA GLN A 343 -30.16 -4.53 -0.84
C GLN A 343 -30.28 -6.01 -1.17
N ILE A 344 -29.51 -6.46 -2.15
CA ILE A 344 -29.63 -7.80 -2.75
C ILE A 344 -28.32 -8.58 -2.71
N GLU A 345 -28.43 -9.90 -2.75
CA GLU A 345 -27.32 -10.82 -2.94
C GLU A 345 -27.33 -11.38 -4.37
N VAL A 346 -26.18 -11.35 -5.03
CA VAL A 346 -25.98 -11.84 -6.40
C VAL A 346 -24.87 -12.88 -6.38
N SER A 347 -25.17 -14.10 -6.83
CA SER A 347 -24.23 -15.22 -6.91
C SER A 347 -24.15 -15.85 -8.31
N GLU A 348 -24.99 -15.38 -9.23
CA GLU A 348 -25.07 -15.79 -10.64
C GLU A 348 -25.44 -14.55 -11.45
N PRO A 349 -25.14 -14.50 -12.77
CA PRO A 349 -25.57 -13.40 -13.63
C PRO A 349 -27.08 -13.15 -13.54
N LYS A 350 -27.48 -11.94 -13.13
CA LYS A 350 -28.89 -11.54 -12.95
C LYS A 350 -29.18 -10.16 -13.48
N ASP A 351 -30.33 -10.02 -14.12
CA ASP A 351 -30.88 -8.73 -14.50
C ASP A 351 -31.61 -8.08 -13.33
N VAL A 352 -31.20 -6.87 -12.97
CA VAL A 352 -31.77 -6.03 -11.94
C VAL A 352 -32.43 -4.83 -12.60
N THR A 353 -33.73 -4.66 -12.37
CA THR A 353 -34.46 -3.48 -12.88
C THR A 353 -34.55 -2.42 -11.80
N VAL A 354 -34.03 -1.23 -12.08
CA VAL A 354 -34.08 -0.07 -11.19
C VAL A 354 -34.70 1.10 -11.94
N ARG A 355 -35.86 1.59 -11.48
CA ARG A 355 -36.59 2.68 -12.14
C ARG A 355 -36.82 2.46 -13.64
N GLY A 356 -37.06 1.20 -14.04
CA GLY A 356 -37.30 0.82 -15.43
C GLY A 356 -36.04 0.61 -16.30
N ASN A 357 -34.84 0.86 -15.75
CA ASN A 357 -33.56 0.55 -16.42
C ASN A 357 -33.08 -0.83 -16.00
N VAL A 358 -32.54 -1.60 -16.94
CA VAL A 358 -32.05 -2.97 -16.70
C VAL A 358 -30.52 -2.95 -16.60
N PHE A 359 -30.01 -3.61 -15.57
CA PHE A 359 -28.59 -3.81 -15.32
C PHE A 359 -28.34 -5.31 -15.17
N THR A 360 -27.39 -5.87 -15.92
CA THR A 360 -26.95 -7.25 -15.67
C THR A 360 -25.79 -7.23 -14.70
N ILE A 361 -25.92 -7.95 -13.59
CA ILE A 361 -24.92 -8.03 -12.54
C ILE A 361 -24.42 -9.46 -12.42
N ALA A 362 -23.11 -9.65 -12.34
CA ALA A 362 -22.48 -10.94 -12.11
C ALA A 362 -21.29 -10.80 -11.15
N VAL A 363 -20.85 -11.91 -10.56
CA VAL A 363 -19.66 -11.99 -9.71
C VAL A 363 -18.75 -13.08 -10.24
N SER A 364 -17.47 -12.79 -10.37
CA SER A 364 -16.43 -13.73 -10.80
C SER A 364 -15.11 -13.33 -10.13
N ASP A 365 -14.45 -14.30 -9.51
CA ASP A 365 -13.18 -14.14 -8.79
C ASP A 365 -13.15 -12.89 -7.88
N GLY A 366 -14.24 -12.68 -7.13
CA GLY A 366 -14.36 -11.58 -6.16
C GLY A 366 -14.69 -10.22 -6.78
N THR A 367 -14.73 -10.15 -8.11
CA THR A 367 -15.04 -8.96 -8.89
C THR A 367 -16.52 -8.92 -9.24
N VAL A 368 -17.18 -7.80 -8.93
CA VAL A 368 -18.56 -7.53 -9.32
C VAL A 368 -18.58 -6.84 -10.68
N TRP A 369 -19.20 -7.48 -11.66
CA TRP A 369 -19.40 -6.98 -13.02
C TRP A 369 -20.81 -6.43 -13.16
N MET A 370 -20.93 -5.17 -13.59
CA MET A 370 -22.21 -4.50 -13.80
C MET A 370 -22.27 -3.94 -15.21
N ALA A 371 -23.11 -4.54 -16.03
CA ALA A 371 -23.39 -4.09 -17.39
C ALA A 371 -24.73 -3.36 -17.46
N SER A 372 -24.76 -2.31 -18.25
CA SER A 372 -25.98 -1.67 -18.73
C SER A 372 -25.91 -1.55 -20.26
N GLY A 373 -27.00 -1.10 -20.90
CA GLY A 373 -26.93 -0.75 -22.32
C GLY A 373 -25.96 0.40 -22.65
N SER A 374 -25.44 1.11 -21.65
CA SER A 374 -24.54 2.26 -21.81
C SER A 374 -23.10 2.01 -21.39
N GLY A 375 -22.78 0.89 -20.73
CA GLY A 375 -21.41 0.63 -20.30
C GLY A 375 -21.26 -0.58 -19.38
N LEU A 376 -20.01 -0.78 -18.97
CA LEU A 376 -19.59 -1.83 -18.05
C LEU A 376 -18.77 -1.20 -16.93
N ILE A 377 -19.05 -1.59 -15.68
CA ILE A 377 -18.24 -1.24 -14.51
C ILE A 377 -17.83 -2.54 -13.80
N ARG A 378 -16.57 -2.57 -13.33
CA ARG A 378 -16.02 -3.65 -12.51
C ARG A 378 -15.59 -3.09 -11.17
N LEU A 379 -15.94 -3.78 -10.09
CA LEU A 379 -15.50 -3.44 -8.75
C LEU A 379 -14.89 -4.67 -8.09
N MET A 380 -13.64 -4.55 -7.65
CA MET A 380 -12.98 -5.56 -6.84
C MET A 380 -13.19 -5.20 -5.37
N GLY A 381 -13.80 -6.11 -4.61
CA GLY A 381 -14.14 -5.84 -3.20
C GLY A 381 -15.22 -4.76 -3.02
N ALA A 382 -15.17 -4.06 -1.89
CA ALA A 382 -16.12 -3.00 -1.57
C ALA A 382 -15.87 -1.74 -2.43
N GLY A 383 -16.94 -1.09 -2.89
CA GLY A 383 -16.83 0.09 -3.74
C GLY A 383 -18.17 0.51 -4.33
N THR A 384 -18.17 1.60 -5.09
CA THR A 384 -19.41 2.19 -5.62
C THR A 384 -19.34 2.36 -7.14
N ALA A 385 -20.35 1.86 -7.84
CA ALA A 385 -20.59 2.06 -9.26
C ALA A 385 -21.78 2.99 -9.46
N GLN A 386 -21.69 3.87 -10.45
CA GLN A 386 -22.74 4.84 -10.75
C GLN A 386 -23.08 4.82 -12.24
N PHE A 387 -24.37 4.74 -12.55
CA PHE A 387 -24.88 4.80 -13.91
C PHE A 387 -25.85 5.96 -14.04
N GLY A 388 -25.51 6.94 -14.88
CA GLY A 388 -26.43 7.99 -15.27
C GLY A 388 -27.56 7.41 -16.12
N VAL A 389 -28.80 7.61 -15.69
CA VAL A 389 -30.02 7.25 -16.43
C VAL A 389 -30.88 8.49 -16.63
N SER A 390 -31.95 8.40 -17.44
CA SER A 390 -32.79 9.57 -17.72
C SER A 390 -33.42 10.14 -16.44
N GLY A 391 -32.91 11.27 -15.98
CA GLY A 391 -33.42 12.02 -14.83
C GLY A 391 -32.99 11.50 -13.45
N ALA A 392 -32.06 10.54 -13.36
CA ALA A 392 -31.54 10.03 -12.09
C ALA A 392 -30.15 9.39 -12.27
N THR A 393 -29.44 9.16 -11.16
CA THR A 393 -28.26 8.28 -11.13
C THR A 393 -28.60 7.03 -10.34
N VAL A 394 -28.33 5.84 -10.90
CA VAL A 394 -28.41 4.57 -10.17
C VAL A 394 -27.05 4.30 -9.55
N VAL A 395 -27.03 4.07 -8.25
CA VAL A 395 -25.82 3.80 -7.47
C VAL A 395 -25.86 2.37 -6.95
N PHE A 396 -24.80 1.61 -7.22
CA PHE A 396 -24.58 0.28 -6.69
C PHE A 396 -23.38 0.34 -5.74
N GLU A 397 -23.59 0.08 -4.46
CA GLU A 397 -22.54 -0.05 -3.46
C GLU A 397 -22.32 -1.54 -3.16
N VAL A 398 -21.10 -2.03 -3.42
CA VAL A 398 -20.69 -3.38 -3.02
C VAL A 398 -20.38 -3.35 -1.53
N VAL A 399 -21.28 -3.92 -0.73
CA VAL A 399 -21.13 -4.01 0.73
C VAL A 399 -20.06 -5.04 1.10
N ALA A 400 -20.06 -6.18 0.41
CA ALA A 400 -19.08 -7.24 0.54
C ALA A 400 -19.14 -8.16 -0.69
N SER A 401 -18.02 -8.81 -1.02
CA SER A 401 -17.95 -9.87 -2.03
C SER A 401 -17.11 -11.05 -1.54
N THR A 402 -17.38 -12.21 -2.13
CA THR A 402 -16.55 -13.42 -2.13
C THR A 402 -16.27 -13.77 -3.59
N ASP A 403 -15.48 -14.82 -3.82
CA ASP A 403 -15.12 -15.29 -5.16
C ASP A 403 -16.33 -15.52 -6.08
N ALA A 404 -17.47 -15.91 -5.51
CA ALA A 404 -18.66 -16.32 -6.26
C ALA A 404 -19.93 -15.48 -5.99
N ALA A 405 -19.92 -14.58 -5.00
CA ALA A 405 -21.13 -13.84 -4.64
C ALA A 405 -20.84 -12.47 -4.05
N ALA A 406 -21.81 -11.56 -4.11
CA ALA A 406 -21.70 -10.22 -3.55
C ALA A 406 -23.04 -9.72 -2.99
N VAL A 407 -22.95 -8.85 -1.98
CA VAL A 407 -24.08 -8.12 -1.42
C VAL A 407 -23.99 -6.68 -1.88
N LEU A 408 -25.06 -6.20 -2.51
CA LEU A 408 -25.14 -4.88 -3.13
C LEU A 408 -26.23 -4.07 -2.47
N ASP A 409 -25.91 -2.85 -2.04
CA ASP A 409 -26.90 -1.81 -1.75
C ASP A 409 -27.14 -1.00 -3.03
N VAL A 410 -28.40 -0.91 -3.45
CA VAL A 410 -28.78 -0.22 -4.67
C VAL A 410 -29.64 0.97 -4.29
N SER A 411 -29.29 2.14 -4.80
CA SER A 411 -30.03 3.38 -4.55
C SER A 411 -30.14 4.24 -5.81
N THR A 412 -30.99 5.27 -5.76
CA THR A 412 -31.12 6.26 -6.83
C THR A 412 -31.05 7.66 -6.25
N THR A 413 -30.25 8.53 -6.86
CA THR A 413 -30.08 9.94 -6.47
C THR A 413 -30.59 10.90 -7.53
#